data_AF-A0A2V7GBS9-F1
#
_entry.id   AF-A0A2V7GBS9-F1
#
_cell.length_a   1.000
_cell.length_b   1.000
_cell.length_c   1.000
_cell.angle_alpha   90.00
_cell.angle_beta   90.00
_cell.angle_gamma   90.00
#
_symmetry.space_group_name_H-M   'P 1'
#
loop_
_entity.id
_entity.type
_entity.pdbx_description
1 polymer ?
#
loop_
_entity_poly.entity_id
_entity_poly.type
_entity_poly.pdbx_seq_one_letter_code
_entity_poly.pdbx_strand_id
1 'polypeptide(L)' 'MLIDTAGLRKRSRVEDEIEFYSTLRTARAVERAHVCILVVDATDGMHAQDLKIANDAWERGVGLI' A
#
# COMPACT_ATOMS: atom_id res chain seq x y z
N MET A 1 -6.47 -8.57 -12.25
CA MET A 1 -4.99 -8.48 -12.16
C MET A 1 -4.66 -8.31 -10.68
N LEU A 2 -4.11 -9.34 -10.03
CA LEU A 2 -3.72 -9.28 -8.63
C LEU A 2 -2.34 -8.61 -8.56
N ILE A 3 -2.21 -7.47 -7.86
CA ILE A 3 -0.93 -6.80 -7.65
C ILE A 3 -0.41 -7.22 -6.27
N ASP A 4 0.60 -8.09 -6.27
CA ASP A 4 1.26 -8.54 -5.05
C ASP A 4 2.37 -7.56 -4.64
N THR A 5 2.35 -7.10 -3.38
CA THR A 5 3.33 -6.19 -2.76
C THR A 5 4.41 -6.94 -1.98
N ALA A 6 4.43 -8.28 -2.00
CA ALA A 6 5.42 -9.14 -1.33
C ALA A 6 6.92 -8.84 -1.66
N GLY A 7 7.20 -7.88 -2.55
CA GLY A 7 8.55 -7.37 -2.82
C GLY A 7 9.10 -6.35 -1.81
N LEU A 8 8.35 -5.90 -0.81
CA LEU A 8 8.81 -4.83 0.11
C LEU A 8 9.78 -5.29 1.22
N ARG A 9 10.09 -6.58 1.33
CA ARG A 9 11.05 -7.10 2.32
C ARG A 9 12.28 -7.73 1.67
N LYS A 10 13.13 -6.95 0.99
CA LYS A 10 14.54 -7.33 0.78
C LYS A 10 15.44 -6.14 0.42
N ARG A 11 16.45 -5.91 1.27
CA ARG A 11 17.72 -5.15 1.09
C ARG A 11 17.83 -3.76 1.75
N SER A 12 18.01 -3.81 3.06
CA SER A 12 18.96 -3.12 3.97
C SER A 12 19.98 -2.05 3.49
N ARG A 13 19.73 -1.16 2.50
CA ARG A 13 20.64 0.01 2.34
C ARG A 13 20.10 1.27 1.64
N VAL A 14 18.80 1.42 1.42
CA VAL A 14 18.23 2.65 0.84
C VAL A 14 16.78 2.83 1.35
N GLU A 15 16.60 3.35 2.55
CA GLU A 15 15.26 3.42 3.18
C GLU A 15 14.34 4.42 2.46
N ASP A 16 14.81 5.65 2.21
CA ASP A 16 13.96 6.71 1.64
C ASP A 16 13.54 6.47 0.17
N GLU A 17 14.48 6.05 -0.71
CA GLU A 17 14.13 5.84 -2.12
C GLU A 17 13.15 4.66 -2.28
N ILE A 18 13.35 3.59 -1.53
CA ILE A 18 12.48 2.40 -1.60
C ILE A 18 11.09 2.74 -1.07
N GLU A 19 10.98 3.55 -0.01
CA GLU A 19 9.70 3.96 0.56
C GLU A 19 8.91 4.87 -0.40
N PHE A 20 9.58 5.82 -1.06
CA PHE A 20 8.98 6.64 -2.11
C PHE A 20 8.46 5.79 -3.28
N TYR A 21 9.28 4.85 -3.78
CA TYR A 21 8.88 3.95 -4.85
C TYR A 21 7.75 3.00 -4.44
N SER A 22 7.75 2.53 -3.19
CA SER A 22 6.68 1.73 -2.60
C SER A 22 5.35 2.49 -2.64
N THR A 23 5.36 3.74 -2.15
CA THR A 23 4.15 4.59 -2.14
C THR A 23 3.64 4.88 -3.55
N LEU A 24 4.53 5.21 -4.49
CA LEU A 24 4.17 5.43 -5.88
C LEU A 24 3.55 4.19 -6.54
N ARG A 25 4.11 3.01 -6.23
CA ARG A 25 3.59 1.74 -6.73
C ARG A 25 2.21 1.44 -6.15
N THR A 26 2.01 1.68 -4.86
CA THR A 26 0.71 1.49 -4.19
C THR A 26 -0.35 2.42 -4.78
N ALA A 27 -0.05 3.71 -4.98
CA ALA A 27 -0.99 4.65 -5.59
C ALA A 27 -1.43 4.21 -7.00
N ARG A 28 -0.48 3.76 -7.83
CA ARG A 28 -0.77 3.21 -9.18
C ARG A 28 -1.56 1.90 -9.14
N ALA A 29 -1.37 1.09 -8.10
CA ALA A 29 -2.12 -0.15 -7.91
C ALA A 29 -3.58 0.14 -7.57
N VAL A 30 -3.82 1.06 -6.63
CA VAL A 30 -5.16 1.55 -6.26
C VAL A 30 -5.87 2.13 -7.48
N GLU A 31 -5.18 2.96 -8.28
CA GLU A 31 -5.74 3.53 -9.53
C GLU A 31 -6.29 2.52 -10.53
N ARG A 32 -5.74 1.31 -10.55
CA ARG A 32 -6.10 0.27 -11.52
C ARG A 32 -6.99 -0.81 -10.91
N ALA A 33 -7.29 -0.73 -9.62
CA ALA A 33 -8.02 -1.74 -8.89
C ALA A 33 -9.52 -1.43 -8.85
N HIS A 34 -10.34 -2.48 -8.91
CA HIS A 34 -11.75 -2.40 -8.55
C HIS A 34 -11.97 -2.72 -7.07
N VAL A 35 -11.08 -3.57 -6.50
CA VAL A 35 -11.07 -3.95 -5.09
C VAL A 35 -9.63 -4.00 -4.61
N CYS A 36 -9.37 -3.44 -3.42
CA CYS A 36 -8.12 -3.47 -2.68
C CYS A 36 -8.30 -4.23 -1.36
N ILE A 37 -7.28 -4.97 -0.93
CA ILE A 37 -7.24 -5.63 0.38
C ILE A 37 -6.17 -4.93 1.21
N LEU A 38 -6.56 -4.36 2.35
CA LEU A 38 -5.64 -3.73 3.28
C LEU A 38 -5.22 -4.73 4.36
N VAL A 39 -3.96 -5.15 4.31
CA VAL A 39 -3.38 -6.06 5.30
C VAL A 39 -2.56 -5.26 6.28
N VAL A 40 -2.91 -5.32 7.56
CA VAL A 40 -2.27 -4.57 8.64
C VAL A 40 -1.63 -5.55 9.62
N ASP A 41 -0.47 -5.17 10.16
CA ASP A 41 0.16 -5.95 11.21
C ASP A 41 -0.54 -5.70 12.56
N ALA A 42 -1.11 -6.77 13.13
CA ALA A 42 -1.82 -6.70 14.40
C ALA A 42 -0.89 -6.44 15.60
N THR A 43 0.43 -6.67 15.48
CA THR A 43 1.35 -6.44 16.60
C THR A 43 1.80 -4.99 16.74
N ASP A 44 1.93 -4.27 15.62
CA ASP A 44 2.34 -2.86 15.60
C ASP A 44 1.15 -1.89 15.46
N GLY A 45 -0.02 -2.39 15.06
CA GLY A 45 -1.23 -1.60 14.89
C GLY A 45 -1.25 -0.80 13.58
N MET A 46 -2.17 0.17 13.48
CA MET A 46 -2.32 1.02 12.29
C MET A 46 -1.28 2.14 12.27
N HIS A 47 -0.50 2.25 11.19
CA HIS A 47 0.36 3.39 10.96
C HIS A 47 -0.31 4.48 10.12
N ALA A 48 0.27 5.68 10.12
CA ALA A 48 -0.22 6.81 9.32
C ALA A 48 -0.23 6.50 7.80
N GLN A 49 0.71 5.68 7.33
CA GLN A 49 0.77 5.25 5.93
C GLN A 49 -0.40 4.32 5.56
N ASP A 50 -0.79 3.40 6.46
CA ASP A 50 -1.94 2.50 6.24
C ASP A 50 -3.24 3.30 6.10
N LEU A 51 -3.44 4.28 6.99
CA LEU A 51 -4.58 5.19 6.94
C LEU A 51 -4.61 6.01 5.64
N LYS A 52 -3.45 6.48 5.18
CA LYS A 52 -3.33 7.22 3.93
C LYS A 52 -3.72 6.36 2.73
N ILE A 53 -3.21 5.13 2.65
CA ILE A 53 -3.53 4.20 1.56
C ILE A 53 -5.03 3.84 1.57
N ALA A 54 -5.60 3.61 2.76
CA ALA A 54 -7.02 3.34 2.92
C ALA A 54 -7.89 4.51 2.43
N ASN A 55 -7.51 5.74 2.81
CA ASN A 55 -8.23 6.94 2.37
C ASN A 55 -8.10 7.16 0.86
N ASP A 56 -6.91 6.97 0.28
CA ASP A 56 -6.69 7.08 -1.16
C ASP A 56 -7.56 6.08 -1.94
N ALA A 57 -7.71 4.85 -1.44
CA ALA A 57 -8.60 3.85 -2.05
C ALA A 57 -10.08 4.23 -1.93
N TRP A 58 -10.48 4.74 -0.75
CA TRP A 58 -11.84 5.18 -0.48
C TRP A 58 -12.26 6.36 -1.36
N GLU A 59 -11.44 7.40 -1.46
CA GLU A 59 -11.71 8.60 -2.28
C GLU A 59 -11.86 8.26 -3.77
N ARG A 60 -11.19 7.20 -4.23
CA ARG A 60 -11.25 6.73 -5.61
C ARG A 60 -12.43 5.79 -5.89
N GLY A 61 -13.23 5.47 -4.87
CA GLY A 61 -14.38 4.57 -4.99
C GLY A 61 -14.00 3.11 -5.24
N VAL A 62 -12.78 2.72 -4.87
CA VAL A 62 -12.31 1.33 -4.96
C VAL A 62 -12.87 0.57 -3.76
N GLY A 63 -13.42 -0.62 -3.99
CA GLY A 63 -13.87 -1.46 -2.88
C GLY A 63 -12.69 -1.79 -1.96
N LEU A 64 -12.80 -1.53 -0.66
CA LEU A 64 -11.75 -1.81 0.31
C LEU A 64 -12.20 -2.94 1.25
N ILE A 65 -11.34 -3.95 1.42
CA ILE A 65 -11.54 -5.10 2.31
C ILE A 65 -10.43 -5.14 3.35
#